data_AF-V5F3S3-F1
#
_entry.id   AF-V5F3S3-F1
#
_cell.length_a   1.000
_cell.length_b   1.000
_cell.length_c   1.000
_cell.angle_alpha   90.00
_cell.angle_beta   90.00
_cell.angle_gamma   90.00
#
_symmetry.space_group_name_H-M   'P 1'
#
loop_
_entity.id
_entity.type
_entity.pdbx_description
1 polymer ?
#
loop_
_entity_poly.entity_id
_entity_poly.type
_entity_poly.pdbx_seq_one_letter_code
_entity_poly.pdbx_strand_id
1 'polypeptide(L)'
;MAVQNTENVAQNSADLQNLREDFEQMAKNVEGAYAESAAFAGLVNPYGVGKFSVTAAVGYHGDAQAVAVGVGERFTENFTAKLGGAYDTATESMSAYAGVGYEF
;
A
#
# COMPACT_ATOMS: atom_id res chain seq x y z
N MET A 1 -28.76 28.36 28.42
CA MET A 1 -29.20 27.09 27.77
C MET A 1 -29.30 27.20 26.25
N ALA A 2 -29.97 28.21 25.67
CA ALA A 2 -30.05 28.33 24.21
C ALA A 2 -28.69 28.57 23.51
N VAL A 3 -27.81 29.40 24.09
CA VAL A 3 -26.48 29.71 23.53
C VAL A 3 -25.57 28.46 23.51
N GLN A 4 -25.52 27.71 24.61
CA GLN A 4 -24.74 26.47 24.71
C GLN A 4 -25.18 25.41 23.69
N ASN A 5 -26.49 25.28 23.44
CA ASN A 5 -26.98 24.33 22.43
C ASN A 5 -26.56 24.74 21.02
N THR A 6 -26.56 26.03 20.70
CA THR A 6 -26.09 26.53 19.40
C THR A 6 -24.59 26.29 19.20
N GLU A 7 -23.78 26.51 20.23
CA GLU A 7 -22.33 26.23 20.20
C GLU A 7 -22.05 24.73 20.01
N ASN A 8 -22.78 23.86 20.73
CA ASN A 8 -22.65 22.41 20.58
C ASN A 8 -23.06 21.94 19.18
N VAL A 9 -24.11 22.52 18.58
CA VAL A 9 -24.54 22.20 17.21
C VAL A 9 -23.50 22.65 16.18
N ALA A 10 -22.91 23.83 16.36
CA ALA A 10 -21.84 24.32 15.48
C ALA A 10 -20.60 23.42 15.55
N GLN A 11 -20.20 23.03 16.76
CA GLN A 11 -19.09 22.09 16.96
C GLN A 11 -19.38 20.73 16.33
N ASN A 12 -20.55 20.14 16.60
CA ASN A 12 -20.96 18.88 15.98
C ASN A 12 -20.97 18.96 14.44
N SER A 13 -21.38 20.10 13.87
CA SER A 13 -21.36 20.29 12.42
C SER A 13 -19.94 20.36 11.86
N ALA A 14 -18.99 20.94 12.58
CA ALA A 14 -17.58 20.96 12.19
C ALA A 14 -16.97 19.55 12.31
N ASP A 15 -17.26 18.84 13.39
CA ASP A 15 -16.80 17.46 13.59
C ASP A 15 -17.32 16.52 12.49
N LEU A 16 -18.57 16.68 12.06
CA LEU A 16 -19.14 15.92 10.94
C LEU A 16 -18.49 16.23 9.59
N GLN A 17 -18.03 17.47 9.38
CA GLN A 17 -17.28 17.83 8.16
C GLN A 17 -15.91 17.17 8.17
N ASN A 18 -15.19 17.25 9.28
CA ASN A 18 -13.89 16.59 9.45
C ASN A 18 -14.02 15.07 9.26
N LEU A 19 -15.03 14.43 9.85
CA LEU A 19 -15.27 13.01 9.67
C LEU A 19 -15.54 12.61 8.20
N ARG A 20 -16.20 13.48 7.44
CA ARG A 20 -16.40 13.24 6.00
C ARG A 20 -15.08 13.31 5.25
N GLU A 21 -14.27 14.31 5.53
CA GLU A 21 -12.94 14.46 4.92
C GLU A 21 -12.03 13.27 5.27
N ASP A 22 -12.01 12.86 6.54
CA ASP A 22 -11.28 11.69 7.01
C ASP A 22 -11.73 10.41 6.30
N PHE A 23 -13.04 10.26 6.06
CA PHE A 23 -13.59 9.09 5.37
C PHE A 23 -13.22 9.07 3.89
N GLU A 24 -13.25 10.21 3.21
CA GLU A 24 -12.80 10.35 1.83
C GLU A 24 -11.31 10.06 1.69
N GLN A 25 -10.50 10.53 2.65
CA GLN A 25 -9.07 10.24 2.67
C GLN A 25 -8.79 8.77 2.99
N MET A 26 -9.55 8.17 3.90
CA MET A 26 -9.47 6.74 4.18
C MET A 26 -9.80 5.91 2.94
N ALA A 27 -10.83 6.29 2.18
CA ALA A 27 -11.18 5.59 0.94
C ALA A 27 -10.02 5.61 -0.06
N LYS A 28 -9.39 6.77 -0.28
CA LYS A 28 -8.20 6.89 -1.15
C LYS A 28 -7.03 6.04 -0.64
N ASN A 29 -6.77 6.05 0.66
CA ASN A 29 -5.72 5.23 1.29
C ASN A 29 -5.95 3.73 1.06
N VAL A 30 -7.21 3.29 1.14
CA VAL A 30 -7.59 1.90 0.90
C VAL A 30 -7.39 1.53 -0.58
N GLU A 31 -7.85 2.36 -1.51
CA GLU A 31 -7.65 2.14 -2.95
C GLU A 31 -6.16 2.07 -3.31
N GLY A 32 -5.34 3.00 -2.81
CA GLY A 32 -3.89 2.99 -2.99
C GLY A 32 -3.24 1.74 -2.43
N ALA A 33 -3.59 1.33 -1.22
CA ALA A 33 -3.07 0.10 -0.60
C ALA A 33 -3.42 -1.17 -1.42
N TYR A 34 -4.61 -1.22 -2.00
CA TYR A 34 -4.98 -2.34 -2.89
C TYR A 34 -4.23 -2.31 -4.22
N ALA A 35 -4.01 -1.12 -4.80
CA ALA A 35 -3.18 -0.98 -6.00
C ALA A 35 -1.74 -1.42 -5.72
N GLU A 36 -1.15 -1.02 -4.58
CA GLU A 36 0.17 -1.47 -4.14
C GLU A 36 0.23 -2.98 -3.93
N SER A 37 -0.80 -3.56 -3.28
CA SER A 37 -0.90 -5.00 -3.08
C SER A 37 -0.93 -5.76 -4.41
N ALA A 38 -1.73 -5.28 -5.37
CA ALA A 38 -1.76 -5.84 -6.72
C ALA A 38 -0.40 -5.73 -7.42
N ALA A 39 0.29 -4.59 -7.28
CA ALA A 39 1.62 -4.39 -7.82
C ALA A 39 2.64 -5.37 -7.18
N PHE A 40 2.65 -5.52 -5.86
CA PHE A 40 3.51 -6.47 -5.15
C PHE A 40 3.25 -7.92 -5.57
N ALA A 41 1.98 -8.29 -5.76
CA ALA A 41 1.61 -9.62 -6.24
C ALA A 41 2.12 -9.90 -7.67
N GLY A 42 2.29 -8.85 -8.49
CA GLY A 42 2.85 -8.95 -9.83
C GLY A 42 4.37 -9.10 -9.87
N LEU A 43 5.10 -8.93 -8.76
CA LEU A 43 6.55 -9.04 -8.75
C LEU A 43 7.00 -10.49 -8.97
N VAL A 44 7.78 -10.68 -10.03
CA VAL A 44 8.29 -11.99 -10.44
C VAL A 44 9.26 -12.54 -9.39
N ASN A 45 9.20 -13.82 -9.07
CA ASN A 45 10.13 -14.41 -8.12
C ASN A 45 11.48 -14.74 -8.78
N PRO A 46 12.62 -14.65 -8.05
CA PRO A 46 13.92 -15.07 -8.55
C PRO A 46 13.96 -16.60 -8.77
N TYR A 47 14.30 -17.03 -10.00
CA TYR A 47 14.41 -18.46 -10.35
C TYR A 47 15.85 -19.01 -10.29
N GLY A 48 16.87 -18.14 -10.38
CA GLY A 48 18.28 -18.56 -10.39
C GLY A 48 18.90 -18.59 -9.00
N VAL A 49 19.46 -19.73 -8.59
CA VAL A 49 20.24 -19.83 -7.35
C VAL A 49 21.54 -19.03 -7.46
N GLY A 50 21.84 -18.23 -6.44
CA GLY A 50 22.99 -17.32 -6.39
C GLY A 50 22.91 -16.16 -7.39
N LYS A 51 21.72 -15.88 -7.95
CA LYS A 51 21.50 -14.75 -8.85
C LYS A 51 20.60 -13.71 -8.21
N PHE A 52 21.10 -12.48 -8.19
CA PHE A 52 20.30 -11.31 -7.85
C PHE A 52 19.28 -11.03 -8.96
N SER A 53 18.02 -10.85 -8.58
CA SER A 53 16.93 -10.52 -9.49
C SER A 53 16.32 -9.17 -9.14
N VAL A 54 16.09 -8.36 -10.15
CA VAL A 54 15.36 -7.08 -10.05
C VAL A 54 14.02 -7.26 -10.74
N THR A 55 12.96 -6.82 -10.08
CA THR A 55 11.57 -7.06 -10.46
C THR A 55 10.82 -5.75 -10.36
N ALA A 56 9.92 -5.52 -11.30
CA ALA A 56 9.06 -4.35 -11.31
C ALA A 56 7.67 -4.79 -11.78
N ALA A 57 6.64 -4.20 -11.18
CA ALA A 57 5.25 -4.49 -11.48
C ALA A 57 4.40 -3.25 -11.26
N VAL A 58 3.24 -3.22 -11.91
CA VAL A 58 2.25 -2.15 -11.78
C VAL A 58 0.93 -2.76 -11.35
N GLY A 59 0.22 -2.06 -10.47
CA GLY A 59 -1.06 -2.48 -9.92
C GLY A 59 -2.07 -1.36 -10.05
N TYR A 60 -3.33 -1.75 -10.27
CA TYR A 60 -4.45 -0.84 -10.49
C TYR A 60 -5.60 -1.28 -9.59
N HIS A 61 -6.24 -0.34 -8.91
CA HIS A 61 -7.45 -0.61 -8.13
C HIS A 61 -8.36 0.62 -8.09
N GLY A 62 -9.57 0.51 -8.64
CA GLY A 62 -10.44 1.67 -8.81
C GLY A 62 -9.77 2.74 -9.68
N ASP A 63 -9.63 3.95 -9.13
CA ASP A 63 -8.92 5.07 -9.76
C ASP A 63 -7.43 5.17 -9.33
N ALA A 64 -6.97 4.32 -8.40
CA ALA A 64 -5.59 4.32 -7.90
C ALA A 64 -4.64 3.46 -8.74
N GLN A 65 -3.39 3.92 -8.86
CA GLN A 65 -2.32 3.25 -9.61
C GLN A 65 -1.05 3.23 -8.78
N ALA A 66 -0.47 2.04 -8.64
CA ALA A 66 0.77 1.84 -7.91
C ALA A 66 1.83 1.16 -8.77
N VAL A 67 3.07 1.55 -8.53
CA VAL A 67 4.25 0.93 -9.13
C VAL A 67 5.06 0.29 -8.01
N ALA A 68 5.31 -1.02 -8.11
CA ALA A 68 6.15 -1.76 -7.20
C ALA A 68 7.48 -2.11 -7.87
N VAL A 69 8.56 -1.99 -7.10
CA VAL A 69 9.89 -2.47 -7.45
C VAL A 69 10.41 -3.33 -6.33
N GLY A 70 11.00 -4.47 -6.69
CA GLY A 70 11.51 -5.44 -5.75
C GLY A 70 12.82 -6.01 -6.21
N VAL A 71 13.62 -6.40 -5.24
CA VAL A 71 14.84 -7.17 -5.44
C VAL A 71 14.74 -8.46 -4.66
N GLY A 72 15.29 -9.53 -5.23
CA GLY A 72 15.24 -10.83 -4.60
C GLY A 72 16.44 -11.66 -4.97
N GLU A 73 16.82 -12.53 -4.04
CA GLU A 73 17.90 -13.48 -4.24
C GLU A 73 17.46 -14.84 -3.72
N ARG A 74 17.72 -15.85 -4.53
CA ARG A 74 17.61 -17.24 -4.12
C ARG A 74 18.98 -17.72 -3.66
N PHE A 75 19.24 -17.62 -2.37
CA PHE A 75 20.53 -17.98 -1.78
C PHE A 75 20.85 -19.47 -1.94
N THR A 76 19.82 -20.32 -1.87
CA THR A 76 19.94 -21.78 -2.02
C THR A 76 18.77 -22.30 -2.86
N GLU A 77 18.87 -23.51 -3.43
CA GLU A 77 17.73 -24.22 -4.02
C GLU A 77 16.52 -24.34 -3.11
N ASN A 78 16.68 -24.15 -1.80
CA ASN A 78 15.61 -24.24 -0.83
C ASN A 78 15.32 -22.91 -0.14
N PHE A 79 16.11 -21.85 -0.34
CA PHE A 79 15.95 -20.60 0.42
C PHE A 79 15.96 -19.38 -0.50
N THR A 80 14.89 -18.60 -0.43
CA THR A 80 14.69 -17.38 -1.22
C THR A 80 14.35 -16.23 -0.29
N ALA A 81 14.92 -15.05 -0.53
CA ALA A 81 14.46 -13.81 0.09
C ALA A 81 14.13 -12.77 -0.97
N LYS A 82 13.18 -11.92 -0.66
CA LYS A 82 12.80 -10.77 -1.47
C LYS A 82 12.45 -9.59 -0.59
N LEU A 83 12.73 -8.40 -1.08
CA LEU A 83 12.37 -7.14 -0.47
C LEU A 83 12.08 -6.12 -1.55
N GLY A 84 11.29 -5.11 -1.24
CA GLY A 84 10.97 -4.08 -2.21
C GLY A 84 10.07 -3.01 -1.64
N GLY A 85 9.68 -2.09 -2.51
CA GLY A 85 8.74 -1.02 -2.19
C GLY A 85 7.78 -0.77 -3.32
N ALA A 86 6.63 -0.20 -2.98
CA ALA A 86 5.66 0.31 -3.92
C ALA A 86 5.43 1.79 -3.64
N TYR A 87 5.04 2.49 -4.69
CA TYR A 87 4.62 3.87 -4.63
C TYR A 87 3.29 3.99 -5.34
N ASP A 88 2.30 4.55 -4.65
CA ASP A 88 0.97 4.80 -5.17
C ASP A 88 0.77 6.28 -5.53
N THR A 89 0.10 6.52 -6.65
CA THR A 89 -0.15 7.88 -7.18
C THR A 89 -1.40 8.53 -6.56
N ALA A 90 -2.32 7.75 -5.99
CA ALA A 90 -3.55 8.29 -5.40
C ALA A 90 -3.32 8.94 -4.03
N THR A 91 -2.33 8.44 -3.29
CA THR A 91 -2.05 8.84 -1.89
C THR A 91 -0.64 9.37 -1.67
N GLU A 92 0.18 9.38 -2.72
CA GLU A 92 1.62 9.68 -2.68
C GLU A 92 2.37 8.92 -1.59
N SER A 93 1.83 7.77 -1.18
CA SER A 93 2.33 6.94 -0.10
C SER A 93 3.30 5.89 -0.64
N MET A 94 4.26 5.52 0.21
CA MET A 94 5.25 4.49 -0.09
C MET A 94 5.12 3.34 0.89
N SER A 95 4.87 2.15 0.37
CA SER A 95 4.86 0.90 1.13
C SER A 95 6.15 0.10 0.88
N ALA A 96 6.56 -0.69 1.87
CA ALA A 96 7.72 -1.59 1.76
C ALA A 96 7.33 -3.01 2.18
N TYR A 97 7.98 -4.01 1.57
CA TYR A 97 7.80 -5.41 1.93
C TYR A 97 9.13 -6.14 2.04
N ALA A 98 9.14 -7.18 2.87
CA ALA A 98 10.20 -8.16 2.95
C ALA A 98 9.58 -9.55 3.16
N GLY A 99 10.14 -10.57 2.53
CA GLY A 99 9.63 -11.93 2.64
C GLY A 99 10.72 -12.95 2.38
N VAL A 100 10.60 -14.10 3.03
CA VAL A 100 11.48 -15.25 2.84
C VAL A 100 10.63 -16.48 2.53
N GLY A 101 11.18 -17.41 1.75
CA GLY A 101 10.56 -18.68 1.41
C GLY A 101 11.54 -19.83 1.60
N TYR A 102 11.06 -20.94 2.14
CA TYR A 102 11.81 -22.18 2.27
C TYR A 102 11.06 -23.35 1.61
N GLU A 103 11.74 -24.16 0.80
CA GLU A 103 11.18 -25.34 0.10
C GLU A 103 11.82 -26.63 0.64
N PHE A 104 11.04 -27.70 0.85
CA PHE A 104 11.48 -28.99 1.40
C PHE A 104 11.31 -30.14 0.41
#